data_AF-A0A2W2F4Q5-F1
#
_entry.id   AF-A0A2W2F4Q5-F1
#
_cell.length_a   1.000
_cell.length_b   1.000
_cell.length_c   1.000
_cell.angle_alpha   90.00
_cell.angle_beta   90.00
_cell.angle_gamma   90.00
#
_symmetry.space_group_name_H-M   'P 1'
#
loop_
_entity.id
_entity.type
_entity.pdbx_description
1 polymer ?
#
loop_
_entity_poly.entity_id
_entity_poly.type
_entity_poly.pdbx_seq_one_letter_code
_entity_poly.pdbx_strand_id
1 'polypeptide(L)'
;MVTAGATMYPTTDEMSQALDRIRQAGESTYRDTFAGLEVVPEEGYAIVYGVPSPEFEAFVRDAAQGQCVVLRNAAHSFAELNALQDRIMVDWDLWRTRGIDISSIGARHDGSGVEVGTLDVEKARAELPEHYDTDIPIIVEQAGPVAFLSDRG
;
A
#
# COMPACT_ATOMS: atom_id res chain seq x y z
N MET A 1 -16.19 -27.83 22.98
CA MET A 1 -16.07 -26.50 22.34
C MET A 1 -15.05 -26.69 21.22
N VAL A 2 -15.49 -26.70 19.96
CA VAL A 2 -14.59 -26.96 18.82
C VAL A 2 -14.07 -25.60 18.36
N THR A 3 -12.77 -25.35 18.57
CA THR A 3 -12.09 -24.19 17.98
C THR A 3 -12.01 -24.47 16.48
N ALA A 4 -12.81 -23.77 15.68
CA ALA A 4 -12.66 -23.79 14.23
C ALA A 4 -11.27 -23.24 13.91
N GLY A 5 -10.35 -24.13 13.50
CA GLY A 5 -9.07 -23.71 12.96
C GLY A 5 -9.34 -22.88 11.72
N ALA A 6 -8.91 -21.61 11.73
CA ALA A 6 -8.85 -20.82 10.52
C ALA A 6 -8.05 -21.64 9.48
N THR A 7 -8.72 -22.09 8.43
CA THR A 7 -8.06 -22.81 7.34
C THR A 7 -7.36 -21.74 6.52
N MET A 8 -6.07 -21.49 6.78
CA MET A 8 -5.26 -20.69 5.87
C MET A 8 -5.08 -21.48 4.58
N TYR A 9 -5.50 -20.91 3.45
CA TYR A 9 -5.12 -21.41 2.14
C TYR A 9 -3.73 -20.87 1.83
N PRO A 10 -2.68 -21.71 1.79
CA PRO A 10 -1.37 -21.24 1.40
C PRO A 10 -1.45 -20.70 -0.02
N THR A 11 -0.85 -19.54 -0.26
CA THR A 11 -0.62 -19.05 -1.62
C THR A 11 0.17 -20.12 -2.37
N THR A 12 -0.38 -20.64 -3.46
CA THR A 12 0.35 -21.62 -4.26
C THR A 12 1.53 -20.95 -4.97
N ASP A 13 2.50 -21.74 -5.42
CA ASP A 13 3.62 -21.23 -6.21
C ASP A 13 3.12 -20.55 -7.50
N GLU A 14 2.05 -21.09 -8.11
CA GLU A 14 1.44 -20.51 -9.32
C GLU A 14 0.77 -19.16 -9.05
N MET A 15 0.03 -19.03 -7.95
CA MET A 15 -0.56 -17.76 -7.53
C MET A 15 0.54 -16.73 -7.25
N SER A 16 1.59 -17.12 -6.54
CA SER A 16 2.73 -16.23 -6.24
C SER A 16 3.38 -15.72 -7.53
N GLN A 17 3.65 -16.61 -8.49
CA GLN A 17 4.19 -16.23 -9.80
C GLN A 17 3.27 -15.32 -10.60
N ALA A 18 1.95 -15.55 -10.54
CA ALA A 18 0.97 -14.67 -11.20
C ALA A 18 0.99 -13.26 -10.60
N LEU A 19 0.99 -13.16 -9.27
CA LEU A 19 1.03 -11.88 -8.57
C LEU A 19 2.34 -11.15 -8.77
N ASP A 20 3.48 -11.84 -8.83
CA ASP A 20 4.76 -11.21 -9.09
C ASP A 20 4.83 -10.62 -10.50
N ARG A 21 4.29 -11.31 -11.52
CA ARG A 21 4.17 -10.75 -12.87
C ARG A 21 3.29 -9.51 -12.90
N ILE A 22 2.13 -9.57 -12.22
CA ILE A 22 1.20 -8.44 -12.13
C ILE A 22 1.86 -7.27 -11.41
N ARG A 23 2.53 -7.50 -10.27
CA ARG A 23 3.27 -6.48 -9.52
C ARG A 23 4.34 -5.84 -10.38
N GLN A 24 5.19 -6.64 -11.01
CA GLN A 24 6.30 -6.14 -11.82
C GLN A 24 5.83 -5.24 -12.96
N ALA A 25 4.80 -5.67 -13.71
CA ALA A 25 4.23 -4.86 -14.77
C ALA A 25 3.45 -3.65 -14.23
N GLY A 26 2.77 -3.83 -13.09
CA GLY A 26 2.04 -2.79 -12.37
C GLY A 26 2.94 -1.64 -11.94
N GLU A 27 4.08 -1.92 -11.33
CA GLU A 27 5.02 -0.92 -10.83
C GLU A 27 5.89 -0.28 -11.95
N SER A 28 5.88 -0.88 -13.15
CA SER A 28 6.62 -0.39 -14.31
C SER A 28 5.70 0.15 -15.40
N THR A 29 5.29 -0.70 -16.35
CA THR A 29 4.49 -0.35 -17.52
C THR A 29 3.14 0.27 -17.17
N TYR A 30 2.49 -0.22 -16.11
CA TYR A 30 1.14 0.20 -15.70
C TYR A 30 1.14 1.09 -14.45
N ARG A 31 2.25 1.76 -14.13
CA ARG A 31 2.40 2.56 -12.90
C ARG A 31 1.34 3.63 -12.71
N ASP A 32 0.77 4.15 -13.80
CA ASP A 32 -0.27 5.17 -13.80
C ASP A 32 -1.68 4.58 -13.71
N THR A 33 -1.80 3.27 -13.46
CA THR A 33 -3.09 2.56 -13.37
C THR A 33 -3.11 1.58 -12.22
N PHE A 34 -2.08 0.75 -12.07
CA PHE A 34 -1.91 -0.13 -10.93
C PHE A 34 -1.82 0.69 -9.64
N ALA A 35 -2.43 0.24 -8.56
CA ALA A 35 -2.32 0.87 -7.23
C ALA A 35 -1.60 -0.04 -6.22
N GLY A 36 -1.82 -1.35 -6.31
CA GLY A 36 -1.22 -2.33 -5.41
C GLY A 36 -1.92 -3.67 -5.47
N LEU A 37 -1.51 -4.58 -4.59
CA LEU A 37 -2.08 -5.92 -4.49
C LEU A 37 -2.18 -6.39 -3.04
N GLU A 38 -3.10 -7.31 -2.80
CA GLU A 38 -3.36 -7.92 -1.50
C GLU A 38 -3.65 -9.40 -1.70
N VAL A 39 -3.09 -10.25 -0.85
CA VAL A 39 -3.48 -11.66 -0.79
C VAL A 39 -4.48 -11.79 0.35
N VAL A 40 -5.55 -12.55 0.15
CA VAL A 40 -6.54 -12.90 1.18
C VAL A 40 -6.42 -14.41 1.45
N PRO A 41 -5.44 -14.86 2.25
CA PRO A 41 -5.15 -16.29 2.45
C PRO A 41 -6.31 -17.06 3.06
N GLU A 42 -7.15 -16.41 3.85
CA GLU A 42 -8.33 -17.01 4.47
C GLU A 42 -9.41 -17.35 3.45
N GLU A 43 -9.45 -16.63 2.32
CA GLU A 43 -10.45 -16.78 1.27
C GLU A 43 -9.89 -17.37 -0.04
N GLY A 44 -8.57 -17.56 -0.12
CA GLY A 44 -7.89 -18.26 -1.21
C GLY A 44 -7.85 -17.48 -2.54
N TYR A 45 -7.94 -16.15 -2.49
CA TYR A 45 -7.79 -15.28 -3.66
C TYR A 45 -6.87 -14.09 -3.38
N ALA A 46 -6.54 -13.38 -4.44
CA ALA A 46 -5.82 -12.11 -4.37
C ALA A 46 -6.63 -10.99 -4.99
N ILE A 47 -6.39 -9.77 -4.52
CA ILE A 47 -6.97 -8.55 -5.03
C ILE A 47 -5.86 -7.76 -5.73
N VAL A 48 -6.15 -7.28 -6.93
CA VAL A 48 -5.36 -6.28 -7.62
C VAL A 48 -6.16 -4.99 -7.61
N TYR A 49 -5.55 -3.92 -7.13
CA TYR A 49 -6.15 -2.60 -7.11
C TYR A 49 -5.61 -1.78 -8.27
N GLY A 50 -6.50 -1.08 -8.97
CA GLY A 50 -6.11 -0.17 -10.03
C GLY A 50 -7.19 0.83 -10.42
N VAL A 51 -6.76 1.96 -10.96
CA VAL A 51 -7.64 2.93 -11.61
C VAL A 51 -8.28 2.25 -12.84
N PRO A 52 -9.58 2.49 -13.15
CA PRO A 52 -10.24 1.83 -14.27
C PRO A 52 -9.51 2.00 -15.62
N SER A 53 -9.16 0.88 -16.25
CA SER A 53 -8.43 0.86 -17.52
C SER A 53 -8.63 -0.48 -18.24
N PRO A 54 -9.25 -0.49 -19.44
CA PRO A 54 -9.48 -1.72 -20.20
C PRO A 54 -8.21 -2.49 -20.57
N GLU A 55 -7.11 -1.78 -20.80
CA GLU A 55 -5.82 -2.39 -21.14
C GLU A 55 -5.22 -3.12 -19.94
N PHE A 56 -5.21 -2.47 -18.77
CA PHE A 56 -4.72 -3.08 -17.54
C PHE A 56 -5.61 -4.24 -17.09
N GLU A 57 -6.92 -4.11 -17.20
CA GLU A 57 -7.90 -5.18 -16.95
C GLU A 57 -7.63 -6.43 -17.80
N ALA A 58 -7.37 -6.24 -19.10
CA ALA A 58 -7.04 -7.32 -20.02
C ALA A 58 -5.71 -7.98 -19.65
N PHE A 59 -4.70 -7.18 -19.31
CA PHE A 59 -3.41 -7.67 -18.84
C PHE A 59 -3.53 -8.51 -17.56
N VAL A 60 -4.22 -8.00 -16.53
CA VAL A 60 -4.40 -8.72 -15.26
C VAL A 60 -5.11 -10.06 -15.49
N ARG A 61 -6.13 -10.07 -16.36
CA ARG A 61 -6.84 -11.31 -16.72
C ARG A 61 -5.93 -12.36 -17.36
N ASP A 62 -5.07 -11.94 -18.28
CA ASP A 62 -4.11 -12.83 -18.94
C ASP A 62 -3.01 -13.32 -17.95
N ALA A 63 -2.42 -12.38 -17.21
CA ALA A 63 -1.33 -12.65 -16.27
C ALA A 63 -1.75 -13.55 -15.10
N ALA A 64 -3.02 -13.49 -14.70
CA ALA A 64 -3.60 -14.33 -13.65
C ALA A 64 -3.63 -15.81 -14.03
N GLN A 65 -3.60 -16.19 -15.32
CA GLN A 65 -3.51 -17.59 -15.78
C GLN A 65 -4.50 -18.55 -15.09
N GLY A 66 -5.74 -18.10 -14.85
CA GLY A 66 -6.79 -18.90 -14.21
C GLY A 66 -6.74 -18.95 -12.69
N GLN A 67 -5.82 -18.24 -12.04
CA GLN A 67 -5.81 -18.03 -10.60
C GLN A 67 -6.96 -17.10 -10.16
N CYS A 68 -7.44 -17.28 -8.92
CA CYS A 68 -8.48 -16.44 -8.33
C CYS A 68 -7.93 -15.03 -8.03
N VAL A 69 -7.99 -14.14 -9.01
CA VAL A 69 -7.60 -12.73 -8.89
C VAL A 69 -8.81 -11.85 -9.13
N VAL A 70 -9.09 -10.96 -8.18
CA VAL A 70 -10.17 -9.97 -8.24
C VAL A 70 -9.58 -8.61 -8.55
N LEU A 71 -10.07 -7.94 -9.58
CA LEU A 71 -9.72 -6.54 -9.81
C LEU A 71 -10.68 -5.63 -9.05
N ARG A 72 -10.14 -4.66 -8.29
CA ARG A 72 -10.90 -3.63 -7.59
C ARG A 72 -10.46 -2.24 -8.00
N ASN A 73 -11.41 -1.33 -8.09
CA ASN A 73 -11.13 0.06 -8.43
C ASN A 73 -10.39 0.75 -7.28
N ALA A 74 -9.33 1.47 -7.63
CA ALA A 74 -8.60 2.39 -6.78
C ALA A 74 -8.92 3.85 -7.14
N ALA A 75 -8.78 4.76 -6.16
CA ALA A 75 -8.89 6.20 -6.40
C ALA A 75 -7.60 6.78 -6.98
N HIS A 76 -6.45 6.26 -6.54
CA HIS A 76 -5.13 6.72 -6.95
C HIS A 76 -4.24 5.57 -7.40
N SER A 77 -3.39 5.85 -8.37
CA SER A 77 -2.40 4.93 -8.92
C SER A 77 -1.12 4.88 -8.07
N PHE A 78 -0.31 3.85 -8.31
CA PHE A 78 1.00 3.63 -7.72
C PHE A 78 1.92 4.81 -8.00
N ALA A 79 1.91 5.34 -9.23
CA ALA A 79 2.72 6.50 -9.60
C ALA A 79 2.35 7.74 -8.79
N GLU A 80 1.05 8.03 -8.62
CA GLU A 80 0.55 9.17 -7.83
C GLU A 80 0.89 9.02 -6.35
N LEU A 81 0.63 7.84 -5.79
CA LEU A 81 0.89 7.56 -4.38
C LEU A 81 2.38 7.61 -4.04
N ASN A 82 3.24 7.01 -4.87
CA ASN A 82 4.69 7.07 -4.66
C ASN A 82 5.23 8.49 -4.82
N ALA A 83 4.71 9.28 -5.77
CA ALA A 83 5.12 10.67 -5.92
C ALA A 83 4.82 11.50 -4.66
N LEU A 84 3.68 11.28 -4.01
CA LEU A 84 3.37 11.94 -2.73
C LEU A 84 4.25 11.40 -1.59
N GLN A 85 4.39 10.08 -1.47
CA GLN A 85 5.28 9.45 -0.49
C GLN A 85 6.70 10.01 -0.59
N ASP A 86 7.27 10.10 -1.79
CA ASP A 86 8.61 10.63 -2.03
C ASP A 86 8.73 12.10 -1.59
N ARG A 87 7.71 12.92 -1.88
CA ARG A 87 7.67 14.31 -1.39
C ARG A 87 7.70 14.36 0.14
N ILE A 88 6.95 13.50 0.82
CA ILE A 88 6.94 13.44 2.29
C ILE A 88 8.29 12.99 2.84
N MET A 89 8.92 12.01 2.19
CA MET A 89 10.26 11.53 2.56
C MET A 89 11.34 12.60 2.37
N VAL A 90 11.26 13.41 1.32
CA VAL A 90 12.20 14.52 1.10
C VAL A 90 12.07 15.59 2.20
N ASP A 91 10.86 15.82 2.68
CA ASP A 91 10.58 16.81 3.74
C ASP A 91 10.78 16.27 5.16
N TRP A 92 11.40 15.09 5.34
CA TRP A 92 11.55 14.44 6.65
C TRP A 92 12.14 15.35 7.73
N ASP A 93 13.25 16.04 7.43
CA ASP A 93 13.90 16.94 8.37
C ASP A 93 13.06 18.19 8.66
N LEU A 94 12.31 18.68 7.67
CA LEU A 94 11.36 19.78 7.86
C LEU A 94 10.32 19.39 8.92
N TRP A 95 9.70 18.22 8.80
CA TRP A 95 8.70 17.76 9.76
C TRP A 95 9.27 17.61 11.16
N ARG A 96 10.49 17.06 11.27
CA ARG A 96 11.19 16.96 12.55
C ARG A 96 11.41 18.34 13.19
N THR A 97 11.84 19.34 12.42
CA THR A 97 12.00 20.72 12.94
C THR A 97 10.68 21.38 13.32
N ARG A 98 9.58 20.99 12.66
CA ARG A 98 8.22 21.39 13.03
C ARG A 98 7.67 20.58 14.21
N GLY A 99 8.41 19.63 14.77
CA GLY A 99 7.98 18.83 15.92
C GLY A 99 6.92 17.79 15.56
N ILE A 100 7.04 17.21 14.35
CA ILE A 100 6.34 16.00 13.94
C ILE A 100 7.43 14.96 13.65
N ASP A 101 7.57 13.96 14.53
CA ASP A 101 8.53 12.87 14.33
C ASP A 101 7.86 11.72 13.57
N ILE A 102 8.09 11.65 12.27
CA ILE A 102 7.55 10.61 11.41
C ILE A 102 8.32 9.31 11.68
N SER A 103 7.59 8.22 11.89
CA SER A 103 8.14 6.87 12.14
C SER A 103 7.98 5.94 10.94
N SER A 104 6.96 6.15 10.12
CA SER A 104 6.74 5.40 8.88
C SER A 104 6.02 6.26 7.83
N ILE A 105 6.27 5.98 6.56
CA ILE A 105 5.55 6.53 5.41
C ILE A 105 5.33 5.36 4.44
N GLY A 106 4.13 5.22 3.88
CA GLY A 106 3.86 4.21 2.87
C GLY A 106 2.60 4.47 2.06
N ALA A 107 2.67 4.27 0.75
CA ALA A 107 1.49 4.18 -0.10
C ALA A 107 0.61 2.99 0.30
N ARG A 108 -0.69 3.20 0.49
CA ARG A 108 -1.63 2.10 0.73
C ARG A 108 -1.89 1.35 -0.57
N HIS A 109 -1.76 0.03 -0.54
CA HIS A 109 -1.88 -0.85 -1.71
C HIS A 109 -3.28 -0.85 -2.34
N ASP A 110 -4.30 -0.39 -1.61
CA ASP A 110 -5.68 -0.29 -2.07
C ASP A 110 -5.96 1.00 -2.88
N GLY A 111 -4.96 1.88 -3.02
CA GLY A 111 -5.11 3.14 -3.74
C GLY A 111 -5.80 4.25 -2.95
N SER A 112 -6.01 4.06 -1.63
CA SER A 112 -6.78 5.00 -0.81
C SER A 112 -6.00 6.23 -0.35
N GLY A 113 -4.68 6.19 -0.36
CA GLY A 113 -3.84 7.32 0.05
C GLY A 113 -2.44 6.93 0.51
N VAL A 114 -1.75 7.88 1.13
CA VAL A 114 -0.44 7.68 1.75
C VAL A 114 -0.60 7.66 3.27
N GLU A 115 -0.13 6.60 3.89
CA GLU A 115 -0.10 6.44 5.34
C GLU A 115 1.15 7.08 5.93
N VAL A 116 0.98 7.84 7.01
CA VAL A 116 2.07 8.43 7.80
C VAL A 116 1.90 8.01 9.26
N GLY A 117 2.86 7.24 9.75
CA GLY A 117 2.90 6.83 11.16
C GLY A 117 3.69 7.84 12.00
N THR A 118 3.09 8.35 13.07
CA THR A 118 3.75 9.23 14.03
C THR A 118 3.08 9.18 15.40
N LEU A 119 3.77 9.63 16.46
CA LEU A 119 3.15 9.88 17.75
C LEU A 119 2.46 11.26 17.80
N ASP A 120 2.81 12.17 16.90
CA ASP A 120 2.31 13.54 16.82
C ASP A 120 1.02 13.66 15.98
N VAL A 121 0.11 12.70 16.15
CA VAL A 121 -1.03 12.42 15.24
C VAL A 121 -1.87 13.65 14.91
N GLU A 122 -2.35 14.36 15.93
CA GLU A 122 -3.27 15.49 15.72
C GLU A 122 -2.60 16.65 14.97
N LYS A 123 -1.31 16.87 15.24
CA LYS A 123 -0.54 17.92 14.56
C LYS A 123 -0.25 17.55 13.12
N ALA A 124 0.18 16.31 12.89
CA ALA A 124 0.42 15.78 11.56
C ALA A 124 -0.86 15.78 10.69
N ARG A 125 -2.02 15.45 11.26
CA ARG A 125 -3.31 15.50 10.55
C ARG A 125 -3.69 16.90 10.07
N ALA A 126 -3.30 17.93 10.82
CA ALA A 126 -3.57 19.31 10.44
C ALA A 126 -2.54 19.82 9.41
N GLU A 127 -1.25 19.62 9.67
CA GLU A 127 -0.18 20.28 8.91
C GLU A 127 0.21 19.55 7.62
N LEU A 128 0.16 18.21 7.57
CA LEU A 128 0.57 17.47 6.37
C LEU A 128 -0.32 17.80 5.18
N PRO A 129 -1.67 17.68 5.25
CA PRO A 129 -2.52 17.97 4.10
C PRO A 129 -2.39 19.42 3.62
N GLU A 130 -2.29 20.38 4.55
CA GLU A 130 -2.11 21.81 4.24
C GLU A 130 -0.80 22.07 3.48
N HIS A 131 0.28 21.40 3.85
CA HIS A 131 1.60 21.62 3.23
C HIS A 131 1.71 21.03 1.82
N TYR A 132 1.11 19.87 1.56
CA TYR A 132 1.23 19.22 0.25
C TYR A 132 0.23 19.68 -0.79
N ASP A 133 -0.89 20.27 -0.37
CA ASP A 133 -1.98 20.78 -1.22
C ASP A 133 -2.37 19.76 -2.30
N THR A 134 -2.87 18.61 -1.85
CA THR A 134 -3.17 17.46 -2.70
C THR A 134 -4.53 16.87 -2.37
N ASP A 135 -5.22 16.36 -3.41
CA ASP A 135 -6.46 15.61 -3.26
C ASP A 135 -6.24 14.16 -2.78
N ILE A 136 -4.99 13.68 -2.75
CA ILE A 136 -4.63 12.35 -2.25
C ILE A 136 -4.69 12.36 -0.71
N PRO A 137 -5.49 11.48 -0.08
CA PRO A 137 -5.57 11.43 1.38
C PRO A 137 -4.22 11.11 2.04
N ILE A 138 -3.84 11.91 3.04
CA ILE A 138 -2.75 11.60 3.96
C ILE A 138 -3.37 11.03 5.24
N ILE A 139 -3.21 9.72 5.43
CA ILE A 139 -3.82 8.97 6.52
C ILE A 139 -2.80 8.88 7.65
N VAL A 140 -3.05 9.65 8.71
CA VAL A 140 -2.15 9.68 9.86
C VAL A 140 -2.57 8.66 10.91
N GLU A 141 -1.69 7.70 11.14
CA GLU A 141 -1.85 6.65 12.13
C GLU A 141 -0.87 6.84 13.30
N GLN A 142 -1.29 6.37 14.47
CA GLN A 142 -0.42 6.38 15.64
C GLN A 142 0.63 5.28 15.50
N ALA A 143 1.88 5.65 15.23
CA ALA A 143 3.00 4.72 15.20
C ALA A 143 4.21 5.34 15.92
N GLY A 144 4.83 4.54 16.81
CA GLY A 144 6.07 4.92 17.47
C GLY A 144 7.30 4.46 16.69
N PRO A 145 8.50 4.97 17.05
CA PRO A 145 9.74 4.48 16.47
C PRO A 145 9.88 2.97 16.70
N VAL A 146 10.36 2.26 15.68
CA VAL A 146 10.67 0.82 15.79
C VAL A 146 11.79 0.67 16.81
N ALA A 147 11.44 0.25 18.03
CA ALA A 147 12.42 -0.09 19.04
C ALA A 147 13.06 -1.44 18.68
N PHE A 148 14.30 -1.41 18.18
CA PHE A 148 15.11 -2.63 18.14
C PHE A 148 15.36 -3.05 19.59
N LEU A 149 14.76 -4.17 20.02
CA LEU A 149 15.15 -4.86 21.23
C LEU A 149 16.61 -5.29 21.05
N SER A 150 17.55 -4.46 21.50
CA SER A 150 18.93 -4.88 21.65
C SER A 150 18.95 -5.91 22.77
N ASP A 151 19.08 -7.17 22.39
CA ASP A 151 19.41 -8.27 23.29
C ASP A 151 20.73 -7.88 23.97
N ARG A 152 20.66 -7.49 25.25
CA ARG A 152 21.86 -7.28 26.06
C ARG A 152 22.31 -8.66 26.53
N GLY A 153 23.56 -8.97 26.22
CA GLY A 153 24.22 -10.26 26.46
C GLY A 153 24.46 -10.63 27.91
#